data_AF-A0A1S3Y809-F1
#
_entry.id   AF-A0A1S3Y809-F1
#
_cell.length_a   1.000
_cell.length_b   1.000
_cell.length_c   1.000
_cell.angle_alpha   90.00
_cell.angle_beta   90.00
_cell.angle_gamma   90.00
#
_symmetry.space_group_name_H-M   'P 1'
#
loop_
_entity.id
_entity.type
_entity.pdbx_description
1 polymer ?
#
loop_
_entity_poly.entity_id
_entity_poly.type
_entity_poly.pdbx_seq_one_letter_code
_entity_poly.pdbx_strand_id
1 'polypeptide(L)'
;MADLHLSLLFSTAGHIQNYLRIQDDNLSGEASSTDKATKECMEELVKIGKGILQKPISRMNLESCKNEAVENEGTNEQALIRFAKMLSEEKRLRTKRMKEKKVFSNGDA
;
A
#
# COMPACT_ATOMS: atom_id res chain seq x y z
N MET A 1 -7.60 9.36 -11.54
CA MET A 1 -6.69 10.51 -11.79
C MET A 1 -5.49 10.54 -10.84
N ALA A 2 -5.66 10.51 -9.51
CA ALA A 2 -4.51 10.51 -8.59
C ALA A 2 -3.55 9.32 -8.83
N ASP A 3 -4.10 8.13 -9.05
CA ASP A 3 -3.32 6.90 -9.27
C ASP A 3 -2.44 6.96 -10.54
N LEU A 4 -2.97 7.52 -11.63
CA LEU A 4 -2.24 7.70 -12.89
C LEU A 4 -1.03 8.64 -12.70
N HIS A 5 -1.22 9.76 -12.03
CA HIS A 5 -0.14 10.73 -11.78
C HIS A 5 0.96 10.15 -10.89
N LEU A 6 0.58 9.44 -9.81
CA LEU A 6 1.56 8.81 -8.92
C LEU A 6 2.31 7.68 -9.64
N SER A 7 1.60 6.85 -10.41
CA SER A 7 2.22 5.77 -11.18
C SER A 7 3.22 6.32 -12.21
N LEU A 8 2.86 7.41 -12.92
CA LEU A 8 3.78 8.08 -13.83
C LEU A 8 5.02 8.63 -13.11
N LEU A 9 4.85 9.29 -11.96
CA LEU A 9 5.95 9.85 -11.18
C LEU A 9 6.94 8.75 -10.73
N PHE A 10 6.42 7.69 -10.10
CA PHE A 10 7.28 6.62 -9.61
C PHE A 10 7.89 5.79 -10.74
N SER A 11 7.17 5.63 -11.86
CA SER A 11 7.70 4.94 -13.05
C SER A 11 8.84 5.73 -13.70
N THR A 12 8.68 7.05 -13.90
CA THR A 12 9.72 7.90 -14.50
C THR A 12 10.96 8.04 -13.61
N ALA A 13 10.79 7.93 -12.29
CA ALA A 13 11.89 7.87 -11.33
C ALA A 13 12.56 6.50 -11.22
N GLY A 14 12.09 5.47 -11.92
CA GLY A 14 12.64 4.10 -11.82
C GLY A 14 12.34 3.41 -10.48
N HIS A 15 11.31 3.85 -9.76
CA HIS A 15 10.99 3.43 -8.40
C HIS A 15 9.52 2.99 -8.25
N ILE A 16 8.93 2.42 -9.30
CA ILE A 16 7.52 2.00 -9.30
C ILE A 16 7.16 1.03 -8.17
N GLN A 17 8.12 0.19 -7.75
CA GLN A 17 7.97 -0.74 -6.61
C GLN A 17 7.78 -0.04 -5.25
N ASN A 18 8.13 1.24 -5.13
CA ASN A 18 7.94 2.01 -3.90
C ASN A 18 6.52 2.58 -3.78
N TYR A 19 5.70 2.44 -4.82
CA TYR A 19 4.29 2.82 -4.82
C TYR A 19 3.42 1.55 -4.78
N LEU A 20 2.70 1.38 -3.66
CA LEU A 20 1.77 0.28 -3.46
C LEU A 20 0.34 0.84 -3.44
N ARG A 21 -0.47 0.46 -4.43
CA ARG A 21 -1.90 0.77 -4.51
C ARG A 21 -2.70 -0.51 -4.34
N ILE A 22 -3.55 -0.55 -3.32
CA ILE A 22 -4.49 -1.66 -3.08
C ILE A 22 -5.90 -1.06 -3.19
N GLN A 23 -6.67 -1.56 -4.15
CA GLN A 23 -8.00 -1.06 -4.48
C GLN A 23 -8.85 -2.20 -5.03
N ASP A 24 -10.17 -2.09 -4.86
CA ASP A 24 -11.14 -2.94 -5.53
C ASP A 24 -12.11 -2.07 -6.33
N ASP A 25 -12.17 -2.32 -7.63
CA ASP A 25 -13.01 -1.58 -8.57
C ASP A 25 -14.32 -2.31 -8.91
N ASN A 26 -14.58 -3.46 -8.28
CA ASN A 26 -15.69 -4.35 -8.60
C ASN A 26 -16.74 -4.41 -7.48
N LEU A 27 -16.80 -3.38 -6.62
CA LEU A 27 -17.88 -3.25 -5.64
C LEU A 27 -19.22 -3.17 -6.36
N SER A 28 -20.21 -3.91 -5.88
CA SER A 28 -21.54 -3.98 -6.46
C SER A 28 -22.61 -4.15 -5.38
N GLY A 29 -23.88 -4.00 -5.76
CA GLY A 29 -25.00 -4.19 -4.84
C GLY A 29 -24.99 -3.21 -3.66
N GLU A 30 -25.16 -3.72 -2.45
CA GLU A 30 -25.15 -2.88 -1.24
C GLU A 30 -23.73 -2.47 -0.83
N ALA A 31 -22.73 -3.29 -1.14
CA ALA A 31 -21.33 -3.00 -0.82
C ALA A 31 -20.76 -1.78 -1.59
N SER A 32 -21.43 -1.30 -2.64
CA SER A 32 -21.06 -0.05 -3.33
C SER A 32 -21.74 1.19 -2.75
N SER A 33 -22.72 1.03 -1.86
CA SER A 33 -23.37 2.15 -1.16
C SER A 33 -22.49 2.60 0.02
N THR A 34 -22.38 3.92 0.18
CA THR A 34 -21.54 4.53 1.22
C THR A 34 -22.30 4.81 2.52
N ASP A 35 -23.63 4.70 2.51
CA ASP A 35 -24.54 5.05 3.60
C ASP A 35 -25.28 3.83 4.20
N LYS A 36 -25.14 2.64 3.60
CA LYS A 36 -25.73 1.39 4.11
C LYS A 36 -24.84 0.71 5.14
N ALA A 37 -25.24 0.81 6.41
CA ALA A 37 -24.58 0.17 7.55
C ALA A 37 -25.34 -1.03 8.12
N THR A 38 -25.97 -1.84 7.25
CA THR A 38 -26.56 -3.13 7.66
C THR A 38 -25.45 -4.12 8.04
N LYS A 39 -25.77 -5.09 8.90
CA LYS A 39 -24.79 -6.09 9.34
C LYS A 39 -24.26 -6.90 8.16
N GLU A 40 -25.15 -7.27 7.25
CA GLU A 40 -24.88 -8.06 6.06
C GLU A 40 -23.92 -7.32 5.11
N CYS A 41 -24.17 -6.04 4.85
CA CYS A 41 -23.28 -5.18 4.05
C CYS A 41 -21.88 -5.10 4.67
N MET A 42 -21.79 -4.91 6.00
CA MET A 42 -20.51 -4.82 6.69
C MET A 42 -19.73 -6.15 6.66
N GLU A 43 -20.41 -7.28 6.82
CA GLU A 43 -19.80 -8.62 6.70
C GLU A 43 -19.31 -8.88 5.26
N GLU A 44 -20.07 -8.44 4.26
CA GLU A 44 -19.67 -8.51 2.85
C GLU A 44 -18.43 -7.66 2.56
N LEU A 45 -18.37 -6.42 3.06
CA LEU A 45 -17.19 -5.56 2.92
C LEU A 45 -15.94 -6.15 3.59
N VAL A 46 -16.08 -6.78 4.76
CA VAL A 46 -14.98 -7.52 5.40
C VAL A 46 -14.51 -8.69 4.52
N LYS A 47 -15.44 -9.43 3.93
CA LYS A 47 -15.13 -10.53 3.02
C LYS A 47 -14.40 -10.03 1.77
N ILE A 48 -14.86 -8.93 1.16
CA ILE A 48 -14.21 -8.28 0.03
C ILE A 48 -12.79 -7.86 0.41
N GLY A 49 -12.62 -7.17 1.56
CA GLY A 49 -11.32 -6.77 2.09
C GLY A 49 -10.33 -7.93 2.22
N LYS A 50 -10.78 -9.05 2.81
CA LYS A 50 -9.97 -10.28 2.91
C LYS A 50 -9.66 -10.88 1.54
N GLY A 51 -10.59 -10.82 0.60
CA GLY A 51 -10.39 -11.27 -0.78
C GLY A 51 -9.33 -10.46 -1.52
N ILE A 52 -9.30 -9.13 -1.33
CA ILE A 52 -8.31 -8.25 -1.97
C ILE A 52 -6.88 -8.62 -1.55
N LEU A 53 -6.67 -9.04 -0.29
CA LEU A 53 -5.35 -9.45 0.20
C LEU A 53 -4.77 -10.64 -0.59
N GLN A 54 -5.62 -11.54 -1.08
CA GLN A 54 -5.22 -12.72 -1.85
C GLN A 54 -5.04 -12.43 -3.35
N LYS A 55 -5.52 -11.28 -3.84
CA LYS A 55 -5.32 -10.88 -5.23
C LYS A 55 -3.84 -10.55 -5.50
N PRO A 56 -3.36 -10.76 -6.73
CA PRO A 56 -2.03 -10.31 -7.13
C PRO A 56 -1.93 -8.79 -6.99
N ILE A 57 -0.70 -8.30 -6.80
CA ILE A 57 -0.41 -6.86 -6.90
C ILE A 57 -0.79 -6.39 -8.29
N SER A 58 -1.47 -5.25 -8.35
CA SER A 58 -1.77 -4.57 -9.60
C SER A 58 -1.10 -3.21 -9.69
N ARG A 59 -0.84 -2.76 -10.91
CA ARG A 59 -0.31 -1.44 -11.20
C ARG A 59 -1.01 -0.80 -12.37
N MET A 60 -1.07 0.52 -12.34
CA MET A 60 -1.58 1.32 -13.45
C MET A 60 -0.68 1.12 -14.67
N ASN A 61 -1.25 0.56 -15.72
CA ASN A 61 -0.68 0.60 -17.05
C ASN A 61 -0.97 1.98 -17.66
N LEU A 62 0.08 2.71 -18.03
CA LEU A 62 -0.04 4.10 -18.52
C LEU A 62 -0.68 4.19 -19.91
N GLU A 63 -0.62 3.13 -20.71
CA GLU A 63 -1.23 3.07 -22.03
C GLU A 63 -2.71 2.70 -21.95
N SER A 64 -3.02 1.61 -21.22
CA SER A 64 -4.41 1.14 -21.08
C SER A 64 -5.22 1.95 -20.05
N CYS A 65 -4.54 2.74 -19.22
CA CYS A 65 -5.10 3.49 -18.09
C CYS A 65 -5.90 2.60 -17.12
N LYS A 66 -5.51 1.33 -16.98
CA LYS A 66 -6.15 0.35 -16.09
C LYS A 66 -5.12 -0.26 -15.14
N ASN A 67 -5.61 -0.71 -13.99
CA ASN A 67 -4.80 -1.49 -13.06
C ASN A 67 -4.72 -2.94 -13.52
N GLU A 68 -3.51 -3.39 -13.84
CA GLU A 68 -3.22 -4.72 -14.37
C GLU A 68 -2.35 -5.48 -13.37
N ALA A 69 -2.58 -6.80 -13.24
CA ALA A 69 -1.79 -7.63 -12.36
C ALA A 69 -0.33 -7.67 -12.83
N VAL A 70 0.61 -7.58 -11.88
CA VAL A 70 2.04 -7.67 -12.18
C VAL A 70 2.49 -9.11 -11.96
N GLU A 71 3.07 -9.71 -12.98
CA GLU A 71 3.63 -11.06 -12.87
C GLU A 71 4.79 -11.10 -11.87
N ASN A 72 4.86 -12.19 -11.10
CA ASN A 72 5.97 -12.51 -10.20
C ASN A 72 6.16 -11.62 -8.96
N GLU A 73 5.27 -10.66 -8.69
CA GLU A 73 5.40 -9.83 -7.47
C GLU A 73 4.60 -10.30 -6.25
N GLY A 74 3.81 -11.36 -6.45
CA GLY A 74 3.03 -12.00 -5.41
C GLY A 74 1.71 -11.29 -5.11
N THR A 75 1.16 -11.56 -3.93
CA THR A 75 -0.15 -11.06 -3.50
C THR A 75 -0.05 -9.72 -2.75
N ASN A 76 -1.17 -9.02 -2.63
CA ASN A 76 -1.28 -7.82 -1.82
C ASN A 76 -0.90 -8.05 -0.35
N GLU A 77 -1.24 -9.22 0.21
CA GLU A 77 -0.81 -9.62 1.55
C GLU A 77 0.71 -9.67 1.69
N GLN A 78 1.39 -10.33 0.74
CA GLN A 78 2.84 -10.41 0.73
C GLN A 78 3.48 -9.02 0.56
N ALA A 79 2.88 -8.16 -0.27
CA ALA A 79 3.31 -6.76 -0.43
C ALA A 79 3.22 -5.99 0.88
N LEU A 80 2.11 -6.11 1.61
CA LEU A 80 1.90 -5.46 2.91
C LEU A 80 2.89 -5.96 3.97
N ILE A 81 3.20 -7.25 3.99
CA ILE A 81 4.22 -7.81 4.89
C ILE A 81 5.59 -7.19 4.60
N ARG A 82 5.99 -7.10 3.31
CA ARG A 82 7.23 -6.43 2.91
C ARG A 82 7.22 -4.95 3.33
N PHE A 83 6.10 -4.26 3.11
CA PHE A 83 5.95 -2.85 3.47
C PHE A 83 6.04 -2.62 4.97
N ALA A 84 5.37 -3.44 5.78
CA ALA A 84 5.43 -3.38 7.24
C ALA A 84 6.86 -3.59 7.76
N LYS A 85 7.62 -4.52 7.15
CA LYS A 85 9.04 -4.72 7.48
C LYS A 85 9.87 -3.46 7.20
N MET A 86 9.73 -2.85 6.02
CA MET A 86 10.44 -1.61 5.66
C MET A 86 10.15 -0.48 6.66
N LEU A 87 8.87 -0.29 7.03
CA LEU A 87 8.48 0.73 8.01
C LEU A 87 9.10 0.49 9.39
N SER A 88 9.09 -0.77 9.85
CA SER A 88 9.67 -1.16 11.14
C SER A 88 11.19 -0.92 11.17
N GLU A 89 11.88 -1.32 10.10
CA GLU A 89 13.33 -1.12 9.96
C GLU A 89 13.69 0.36 9.94
N GLU A 90 13.01 1.19 9.15
CA GLU A 90 13.28 2.63 9.08
C GLU A 90 12.99 3.33 10.42
N LYS A 91 11.91 2.96 11.12
CA LYS A 91 11.63 3.45 12.47
C LYS A 91 12.80 3.16 13.41
N ARG A 92 13.29 1.92 13.43
CA ARG A 92 14.43 1.50 14.27
C ARG A 92 15.71 2.27 13.92
N LEU A 93 15.99 2.46 12.63
CA LEU A 93 17.13 3.23 12.15
C LEU A 93 17.07 4.68 12.61
N ARG A 94 15.90 5.34 12.51
CA ARG A 94 15.72 6.71 13.00
C ARG A 94 15.88 6.80 14.51
N THR A 95 15.32 5.86 15.26
CA THR A 95 15.50 5.82 16.73
C THR A 95 16.98 5.67 17.11
N LYS A 96 17.73 4.81 16.42
CA LYS A 96 19.18 4.64 16.64
C LYS A 96 19.93 5.95 16.36
N ARG A 97 19.69 6.56 15.19
CA ARG A 97 20.30 7.85 14.80
C ARG A 97 20.00 8.97 15.80
N MET A 98 18.79 9.00 16.37
CA MET A 98 18.44 9.98 17.41
C MET A 98 19.19 9.75 18.72
N LYS A 99 19.38 8.49 19.14
CA LYS A 99 20.16 8.16 20.34
C LYS A 99 21.62 8.54 20.16
N GLU A 100 22.23 8.21 19.02
CA GLU A 100 23.61 8.57 18.71
C GLU A 100 23.82 10.08 18.76
N LYS A 101 22.95 10.88 18.11
CA LYS A 101 23.02 12.34 18.16
C LYS A 101 22.96 12.92 19.58
N LYS A 102 22.14 12.34 20.47
CA LYS A 102 22.05 12.75 21.88
C LYS A 102 23.32 12.43 22.69
N VAL A 103 24.01 11.33 22.37
CA VAL A 103 25.27 10.98 23.02
C VAL A 103 26.37 11.98 22.64
N PHE A 104 26.47 12.35 21.36
CA PHE A 104 27.45 13.35 20.91
C PHE A 104 27.18 14.75 21.49
N SER A 105 25.92 15.16 21.65
CA SER A 105 25.59 16.48 22.20
C SER A 105 25.72 16.59 23.73
N ASN A 106 25.85 15.46 24.45
CA ASN A 106 26.07 15.42 25.90
C ASN A 106 27.54 15.13 26.29
N GLY A 107 28.43 14.93 25.31
CA GLY A 107 29.85 14.61 25.52
C GLY A 107 30.80 15.80 25.43
N ASP A 108 30.29 17.01 25.15
CA ASP A 108 31.08 18.24 24.99
C ASP A 108 30.90 19.22 26.19
N ALA A 109 30.67 18.70 27.40
CA ALA A 109 30.60 19.47 28.64
C ALA A 109 31.57 18.92 29.70
#